data_AF-A0A1D6Q576-F1
#
_entry.id   AF-A0A1D6Q576-F1
#
_cell.length_a   1.000
_cell.length_b   1.000
_cell.length_c   1.000
_cell.angle_alpha   90.00
_cell.angle_beta   90.00
_cell.angle_gamma   90.00
#
_symmetry.space_group_name_H-M   'P 1'
#
loop_
_entity.id
_entity.type
_entity.pdbx_description
1 polymer ?
#
loop_
_entity_poly.entity_id
_entity_poly.type
_entity_poly.pdbx_seq_one_letter_code
_entity_poly.pdbx_strand_id
1 'polypeptide(L)'
;MERTMVKRIGLDFDSSKKHYHVKVSDKNRSDSTISCKCTVEEDGSLAIHKVELNQVRHLVEDISCLFKGLDLRLMLSKKRILKNLDSEVENAVKSLVSTAIIDPNVKGGVRWPLGKESIGERFSIVGVWHTGYKAFRNETMRLKLRHADRFDHRTSTGGVSDEVTFKLTAISCKLEEDDLAESAVKEMLESAVQMLWDNALNYRVVP
;
A
#
# COMPACT_ATOMS: atom_id res chain seq x y z
N MET A 1 -10.47 -0.82 19.75
CA MET A 1 -9.51 -1.68 19.01
C MET A 1 -8.11 -1.07 18.98
N GLU A 2 -7.93 0.11 18.36
CA GLU A 2 -6.62 0.78 18.15
C GLU A 2 -5.78 0.99 19.44
N ARG A 3 -6.35 1.60 20.50
CA ARG A 3 -5.55 2.01 21.68
C ARG A 3 -5.01 0.87 22.54
N THR A 4 -5.72 -0.25 22.65
CA THR A 4 -5.34 -1.36 23.56
C THR A 4 -4.21 -2.20 22.98
N MET A 5 -4.28 -2.52 21.68
CA MET A 5 -3.24 -3.30 20.99
C MET A 5 -1.95 -2.49 20.84
N VAL A 6 -2.06 -1.23 20.42
CA VAL A 6 -0.92 -0.30 20.28
C VAL A 6 -0.14 -0.19 21.59
N LYS A 7 -0.84 -0.05 22.73
CA LYS A 7 -0.20 -0.03 24.06
C LYS A 7 0.47 -1.35 24.43
N ARG A 8 -0.17 -2.51 24.17
CA ARG A 8 0.40 -3.83 24.51
C ARG A 8 1.68 -4.15 23.74
N ILE A 9 1.73 -3.75 22.46
CA ILE A 9 2.90 -3.96 21.59
C ILE A 9 3.96 -2.85 21.81
N GLY A 10 3.65 -1.83 22.62
CA GLY A 10 4.55 -0.70 22.85
C GLY A 10 4.78 0.13 21.60
N LEU A 11 3.73 0.38 20.82
CA LEU A 11 3.78 1.21 19.61
C LEU A 11 3.36 2.64 19.94
N ASP A 12 4.07 3.62 19.38
CA ASP A 12 3.74 5.03 19.49
C ASP A 12 3.13 5.56 18.18
N PHE A 13 2.34 6.61 18.27
CA PHE A 13 1.80 7.26 17.07
C PHE A 13 2.92 7.82 16.19
N ASP A 14 2.87 7.49 14.90
CA ASP A 14 3.87 7.90 13.91
C ASP A 14 3.31 8.95 12.96
N SER A 15 2.19 8.65 12.30
CA SER A 15 1.61 9.55 11.31
C SER A 15 0.17 9.19 10.93
N SER A 16 -0.57 10.17 10.42
CA SER A 16 -1.82 9.97 9.71
C SER A 16 -1.74 10.64 8.35
N LYS A 17 -2.07 9.94 7.26
CA LYS A 17 -2.06 10.53 5.92
C LYS A 17 -3.22 10.03 5.06
N LYS A 18 -3.66 10.87 4.14
CA LYS A 18 -4.65 10.59 3.11
C LYS A 18 -4.01 10.77 1.73
N HIS A 19 -4.22 9.83 0.83
CA HIS A 19 -3.59 9.82 -0.49
C HIS A 19 -4.53 9.25 -1.54
N TYR A 20 -4.39 9.80 -2.74
CA TYR A 20 -4.89 9.16 -3.95
C TYR A 20 -3.75 8.37 -4.58
N HIS A 21 -4.07 7.22 -5.16
CA HIS A 21 -3.14 6.44 -5.98
C HIS A 21 -3.74 6.32 -7.36
N VAL A 22 -3.07 6.89 -8.35
CA VAL A 22 -3.41 6.74 -9.77
C VAL A 22 -2.49 5.67 -10.35
N LYS A 23 -3.05 4.56 -10.83
CA LYS A 23 -2.26 3.51 -11.49
C LYS A 23 -2.37 3.62 -13.00
N VAL A 24 -1.19 3.61 -13.62
CA VAL A 24 -0.99 3.78 -15.05
C VAL A 24 -0.32 2.52 -15.60
N SER A 25 -0.87 2.01 -16.69
CA SER A 25 -0.24 0.99 -17.52
C SER A 25 0.59 1.67 -18.60
N ASP A 26 1.80 1.16 -18.84
CA ASP A 26 2.63 1.50 -20.00
C ASP A 26 2.71 0.24 -20.87
N LYS A 27 2.18 0.28 -22.10
CA LYS A 27 2.23 -0.89 -23.01
C LYS A 27 3.66 -1.34 -23.31
N ASN A 28 4.64 -0.44 -23.25
CA ASN A 28 6.05 -0.81 -23.43
C ASN A 28 6.64 -1.51 -22.20
N ARG A 29 5.87 -1.59 -21.09
CA ARG A 29 6.23 -2.25 -19.83
C ARG A 29 5.04 -3.02 -19.27
N SER A 30 4.48 -3.95 -20.04
CA SER A 30 3.28 -4.74 -19.70
C SER A 30 3.30 -5.35 -18.30
N ASP A 31 4.47 -5.77 -17.82
CA ASP A 31 4.63 -6.49 -16.55
C ASP A 31 4.71 -5.56 -15.34
N SER A 32 4.73 -4.24 -15.58
CA SER A 32 4.85 -3.24 -14.53
C SER A 32 3.70 -2.24 -14.57
N THR A 33 3.14 -1.95 -13.41
CA THR A 33 2.14 -0.89 -13.25
C THR A 33 2.77 0.25 -12.49
N ILE A 34 2.71 1.46 -13.07
CA ILE A 34 3.18 2.68 -12.44
C ILE A 34 2.09 3.13 -11.47
N SER A 35 2.45 3.37 -10.21
CA SER A 35 1.57 3.86 -9.16
C SER A 35 2.03 5.25 -8.72
N CYS A 36 1.22 6.25 -9.05
CA CYS A 36 1.43 7.63 -8.69
C CYS A 36 0.69 7.91 -7.41
N LYS A 37 1.42 8.22 -6.34
CA LYS A 37 0.86 8.58 -5.06
C LYS A 37 0.71 10.10 -5.00
N CYS A 38 -0.53 10.55 -4.93
CA CYS A 38 -0.90 11.94 -5.02
C CYS A 38 -1.48 12.48 -3.71
N THR A 39 -1.34 13.78 -3.53
CA THR A 39 -1.99 14.62 -2.51
C THR A 39 -2.88 15.64 -3.19
N VAL A 40 -3.81 16.21 -2.44
CA VAL A 40 -4.68 17.29 -2.93
C VAL A 40 -4.01 18.61 -2.61
N GLU A 41 -3.88 19.47 -3.60
CA GLU A 41 -3.38 20.84 -3.45
C GLU A 41 -4.51 21.78 -3.01
N GLU A 42 -4.17 23.03 -2.67
CA GLU A 42 -5.14 24.02 -2.19
C GLU A 42 -6.25 24.34 -3.21
N ASP A 43 -5.93 24.25 -4.50
CA ASP A 43 -6.88 24.45 -5.60
C ASP A 43 -7.78 23.24 -5.88
N GLY A 44 -7.62 22.16 -5.10
CA GLY A 44 -8.37 20.92 -5.26
C GLY A 44 -7.82 19.96 -6.31
N SER A 45 -6.72 20.29 -6.99
CA SER A 45 -6.06 19.43 -7.97
C SER A 45 -5.21 18.34 -7.30
N LEU A 46 -4.85 17.30 -8.05
CA LEU A 46 -3.96 16.24 -7.58
C LEU A 46 -2.50 16.55 -7.96
N ALA A 47 -1.62 16.58 -6.95
CA ALA A 47 -0.18 16.66 -7.16
C ALA A 47 0.50 15.33 -6.86
N ILE A 48 1.43 14.93 -7.72
CA ILE A 48 2.23 13.72 -7.55
C ILE A 48 3.32 13.96 -6.52
N HIS A 49 3.26 13.25 -5.39
CA HIS A 49 4.32 13.29 -4.37
C HIS A 49 5.33 12.15 -4.53
N LYS A 50 4.91 11.01 -5.10
CA LYS A 50 5.78 9.85 -5.27
C LYS A 50 5.32 8.95 -6.40
N VAL A 51 6.27 8.41 -7.17
CA VAL A 51 6.00 7.37 -8.17
C VAL A 51 6.69 6.06 -7.78
N GLU A 52 5.96 4.96 -7.83
CA GLU A 52 6.43 3.62 -7.51
C GLU A 52 5.98 2.64 -8.61
N LEU A 53 6.76 1.60 -8.90
CA LEU A 53 6.25 0.44 -9.63
C LEU A 53 5.57 -0.52 -8.67
N ASN A 54 4.76 -1.43 -9.21
CA ASN A 54 4.31 -2.62 -8.48
C ASN A 54 5.50 -3.28 -7.77
N GLN A 55 5.30 -3.56 -6.48
CA GLN A 55 6.30 -4.24 -5.67
C GLN A 55 6.53 -5.65 -6.21
N VAL A 56 7.77 -6.13 -6.09
CA VAL A 56 8.10 -7.53 -6.37
C VAL A 56 7.87 -8.31 -5.08
N ARG A 57 7.07 -9.36 -5.16
CA ARG A 57 6.79 -10.25 -4.04
C ARG A 57 7.71 -11.45 -4.18
N HIS A 58 8.68 -11.57 -3.27
CA HIS A 58 9.64 -12.68 -3.26
C HIS A 58 9.07 -13.91 -2.54
N LEU A 59 8.24 -13.68 -1.52
CA LEU A 59 7.54 -14.72 -0.78
C LEU A 59 6.15 -14.21 -0.39
N VAL A 60 5.14 -15.06 -0.49
CA VAL A 60 3.79 -14.82 0.00
C VAL A 60 3.27 -16.12 0.58
N GLU A 61 3.01 -16.12 1.88
CA GLU A 61 2.41 -17.25 2.59
C GLU A 61 1.10 -16.80 3.22
N ASP A 62 0.02 -17.51 2.87
CA ASP A 62 -1.32 -17.27 3.37
C ASP A 62 -1.68 -18.33 4.41
N ILE A 63 -2.03 -17.87 5.61
CA ILE A 63 -2.30 -18.71 6.78
C ILE A 63 -3.74 -18.47 7.20
N SER A 64 -4.61 -19.44 6.92
CA SER A 64 -6.00 -19.37 7.34
C SER A 64 -6.12 -19.60 8.85
N CYS A 65 -6.55 -18.58 9.61
CA CYS A 65 -6.71 -18.72 11.06
C CYS A 65 -8.19 -18.96 11.39
N LEU A 66 -8.71 -20.13 11.00
CA LEU A 66 -10.14 -20.48 11.04
C LEU A 66 -10.80 -20.19 12.41
N PHE A 67 -10.10 -20.45 13.51
CA PHE A 67 -10.60 -20.22 14.87
C PHE A 67 -10.64 -18.75 15.31
N LYS A 68 -10.03 -17.85 14.53
CA LYS A 68 -9.90 -16.41 14.82
C LYS A 68 -10.79 -15.53 13.92
N GLY A 69 -11.39 -16.10 12.88
CA GLY A 69 -12.22 -15.35 11.92
C GLY A 69 -11.43 -14.31 11.11
N LEU A 70 -10.11 -14.49 11.01
CA LEU A 70 -9.19 -13.64 10.26
C LEU A 70 -8.13 -14.53 9.61
N ASP A 71 -7.63 -14.12 8.45
CA ASP A 71 -6.49 -14.77 7.81
C ASP A 71 -5.24 -13.90 7.94
N LEU A 72 -4.09 -14.54 8.10
CA LEU A 72 -2.79 -13.87 8.14
C LEU A 72 -2.07 -14.07 6.82
N ARG A 73 -1.49 -13.00 6.27
CA ARG A 73 -0.59 -13.07 5.12
C ARG A 73 0.80 -12.60 5.52
N LEU A 74 1.77 -13.49 5.42
CA LEU A 74 3.19 -13.14 5.53
C LEU A 74 3.74 -12.87 4.13
N MET A 75 4.51 -11.80 3.98
CA MET A 75 5.01 -11.39 2.67
C MET A 75 6.40 -10.76 2.76
N LEU A 76 7.35 -11.30 1.99
CA LEU A 76 8.61 -10.66 1.70
C LEU A 76 8.48 -9.92 0.36
N SER A 77 8.71 -8.61 0.36
CA SER A 77 8.55 -7.79 -0.84
C SER A 77 9.61 -6.72 -0.98
N LYS A 78 10.10 -6.54 -2.20
CA LYS A 78 10.98 -5.43 -2.57
C LYS A 78 10.16 -4.32 -3.20
N LYS A 79 10.22 -3.14 -2.58
CA LYS A 79 9.62 -1.92 -3.16
C LYS A 79 10.48 -1.42 -4.30
N ARG A 80 9.84 -1.00 -5.38
CA ARG A 80 10.49 -0.42 -6.57
C ARG A 80 10.13 1.06 -6.67
N ILE A 81 10.84 1.88 -5.91
CA ILE A 81 10.69 3.35 -5.99
C ILE A 81 11.47 3.81 -7.21
N LEU A 82 10.79 4.47 -8.14
CA LEU A 82 11.44 5.06 -9.31
C LEU A 82 11.95 6.44 -8.90
N LYS A 83 13.28 6.56 -8.73
CA LYS A 83 13.93 7.85 -8.47
C LYS A 83 14.08 8.69 -9.75
N ASN A 84 14.40 8.02 -10.86
CA ASN A 84 14.55 8.63 -12.18
C ASN A 84 13.58 7.93 -13.15
N LEU A 85 12.58 8.66 -13.63
CA LEU A 85 11.73 8.24 -14.73
C LEU A 85 12.37 8.69 -16.04
N ASP A 86 12.10 7.94 -17.10
CA ASP A 86 12.27 8.47 -18.44
C ASP A 86 11.34 9.68 -18.63
N SER A 87 11.82 10.74 -19.28
CA SER A 87 11.11 12.02 -19.37
C SER A 87 9.77 11.88 -20.10
N GLU A 88 9.66 10.97 -21.07
CA GLU A 88 8.41 10.68 -21.78
C GLU A 88 7.38 10.08 -20.82
N VAL A 89 7.80 9.09 -20.02
CA VAL A 89 6.94 8.42 -19.03
C VAL A 89 6.53 9.40 -17.93
N GLU A 90 7.45 10.23 -17.47
CA GLU A 90 7.17 11.24 -16.45
C GLU A 90 6.13 12.26 -16.95
N ASN A 91 6.30 12.77 -18.16
CA ASN A 91 5.37 13.73 -18.77
C ASN A 91 3.98 13.11 -18.99
N ALA A 92 3.93 11.86 -19.46
CA ALA A 92 2.67 11.14 -19.64
C ALA A 92 1.93 10.96 -18.31
N VAL A 93 2.63 10.52 -17.27
CA VAL A 93 2.08 10.36 -15.93
C VAL A 93 1.58 11.69 -15.35
N LYS A 94 2.36 12.77 -15.48
CA LYS A 94 1.94 14.10 -15.02
C LYS A 94 0.69 14.59 -15.74
N SER A 95 0.62 14.41 -17.05
CA SER A 95 -0.53 14.79 -17.88
C SER A 95 -1.81 14.00 -17.53
N LEU A 96 -1.67 12.69 -17.29
CA LEU A 96 -2.79 11.87 -16.82
C LEU A 96 -3.26 12.31 -15.43
N VAL A 97 -2.37 12.63 -14.51
CA VAL A 97 -2.77 13.07 -13.16
C VAL A 97 -3.38 14.48 -13.17
N SER A 98 -2.87 15.41 -13.99
CA SER A 98 -3.38 16.79 -14.04
C SER A 98 -4.79 16.92 -14.62
N THR A 99 -5.26 15.91 -15.36
CA THR A 99 -6.62 15.85 -15.92
C THR A 99 -7.62 15.12 -15.01
N ALA A 100 -7.16 14.60 -13.88
CA ALA A 100 -7.98 13.89 -12.91
C ALA A 100 -8.94 14.84 -12.18
N ILE A 101 -10.18 14.40 -11.98
CA ILE A 101 -11.22 15.10 -11.24
C ILE A 101 -11.49 14.31 -9.97
N ILE A 102 -11.32 14.95 -8.81
CA ILE A 102 -11.73 14.37 -7.52
C ILE A 102 -13.26 14.36 -7.49
N ASP A 103 -13.83 13.18 -7.29
CA ASP A 103 -15.28 12.99 -7.21
C ASP A 103 -15.59 11.99 -6.08
N PRO A 104 -16.10 12.45 -4.93
CA PRO A 104 -16.39 11.57 -3.80
C PRO A 104 -17.52 10.57 -4.08
N ASN A 105 -18.28 10.74 -5.16
CA ASN A 105 -19.40 9.86 -5.50
C ASN A 105 -18.99 8.66 -6.35
N VAL A 106 -17.74 8.59 -6.81
CA VAL A 106 -17.21 7.44 -7.56
C VAL A 106 -16.27 6.60 -6.70
N LYS A 107 -16.18 5.31 -7.01
CA LYS A 107 -15.25 4.40 -6.35
C LYS A 107 -13.80 4.84 -6.58
N GLY A 108 -13.02 4.85 -5.50
CA GLY A 108 -11.65 5.36 -5.51
C GLY A 108 -11.54 6.88 -5.59
N GLY A 109 -12.66 7.61 -5.56
CA GLY A 109 -12.73 9.05 -5.34
C GLY A 109 -12.20 9.93 -6.47
N VAL A 110 -11.90 9.36 -7.64
CA VAL A 110 -11.28 10.06 -8.77
C VAL A 110 -11.84 9.51 -10.09
N ARG A 111 -12.13 10.42 -11.02
CA ARG A 111 -12.52 10.09 -12.40
C ARG A 111 -11.81 10.99 -13.40
N TRP A 112 -11.91 10.63 -14.68
CA TRP A 112 -11.43 11.44 -15.80
C TRP A 112 -12.61 11.89 -16.67
N PRO A 113 -12.48 13.04 -17.35
CA PRO A 113 -13.31 13.32 -18.52
C PRO A 113 -13.15 12.23 -19.57
N LEU A 114 -14.19 12.01 -20.38
CA LEU A 114 -14.18 11.00 -21.44
C LEU A 114 -13.00 11.22 -22.41
N GLY A 115 -12.20 10.19 -22.63
CA GLY A 115 -11.03 10.22 -23.51
C GLY A 115 -9.78 10.88 -22.90
N LYS A 116 -9.78 11.15 -21.59
CA LYS A 116 -8.62 11.69 -20.85
C LYS A 116 -7.96 10.65 -19.94
N GLU A 117 -8.49 9.44 -19.90
CA GLU A 117 -7.95 8.29 -19.17
C GLU A 117 -6.77 7.62 -19.89
N SER A 118 -6.40 8.08 -21.08
CA SER A 118 -5.29 7.52 -21.87
C SER A 118 -4.51 8.60 -22.63
N ILE A 119 -3.27 8.28 -22.97
CA ILE A 119 -2.42 9.07 -23.86
C ILE A 119 -1.97 8.16 -24.99
N GLY A 120 -2.53 8.42 -26.18
CA GLY A 120 -2.39 7.56 -27.34
C GLY A 120 -2.78 6.12 -27.01
N GLU A 121 -2.07 5.17 -27.62
CA GLU A 121 -2.29 3.76 -27.32
C GLU A 121 -1.40 3.24 -26.19
N ARG A 122 -0.41 4.02 -25.73
CA ARG A 122 0.66 3.52 -24.86
C ARG A 122 0.30 3.58 -23.38
N PHE A 123 -0.20 4.72 -22.91
CA PHE A 123 -0.46 4.94 -21.49
C PHE A 123 -1.95 4.97 -21.21
N SER A 124 -2.39 4.25 -20.18
CA SER A 124 -3.79 4.26 -19.74
C SER A 124 -3.94 4.12 -18.23
N ILE A 125 -4.97 4.76 -17.67
CA ILE A 125 -5.37 4.54 -16.29
C ILE A 125 -5.96 3.13 -16.16
N VAL A 126 -5.43 2.37 -15.22
CA VAL A 126 -5.87 0.98 -14.95
C VAL A 126 -6.45 0.80 -13.55
N GLY A 127 -6.31 1.79 -12.69
CA GLY A 127 -6.97 1.78 -11.40
C GLY A 127 -6.74 3.04 -10.60
N VAL A 128 -7.64 3.26 -9.65
CA VAL A 128 -7.57 4.34 -8.67
C VAL A 128 -7.81 3.81 -7.27
N TRP A 129 -7.07 4.38 -6.31
CA TRP A 129 -7.30 4.14 -4.90
C TRP A 129 -7.37 5.46 -4.16
N HIS A 130 -8.38 5.61 -3.32
CA HIS A 130 -8.42 6.65 -2.32
C HIS A 130 -8.21 6.00 -0.94
N THR A 131 -7.10 6.33 -0.28
CA THR A 131 -6.72 5.66 0.96
C THR A 131 -6.32 6.62 2.06
N GLY A 132 -6.81 6.35 3.27
CA GLY A 132 -6.39 6.99 4.51
C GLY A 132 -5.71 5.97 5.40
N TYR A 133 -4.64 6.34 6.11
CA TYR A 133 -4.06 5.48 7.13
C TYR A 133 -3.64 6.23 8.37
N LYS A 134 -3.68 5.52 9.50
CA LYS A 134 -2.94 5.84 10.72
C LYS A 134 -1.80 4.83 10.87
N ALA A 135 -0.64 5.33 11.26
CA ALA A 135 0.54 4.52 11.48
C ALA A 135 1.04 4.68 12.92
N PHE A 136 1.53 3.57 13.45
CA PHE A 136 2.18 3.47 14.75
C PHE A 136 3.49 2.73 14.58
N ARG A 137 4.50 3.05 15.39
CA ARG A 137 5.81 2.41 15.29
C ARG A 137 6.48 2.28 16.63
N ASN A 138 7.41 1.35 16.70
CA ASN A 138 8.46 1.30 17.70
C ASN A 138 9.79 1.07 16.97
N GLU A 139 10.81 0.59 17.68
CA GLU A 139 12.12 0.30 17.11
C GLU A 139 12.09 -0.89 16.15
N THR A 140 11.26 -1.90 16.43
CA THR A 140 11.30 -3.19 15.71
C THR A 140 10.30 -3.28 14.57
N MET A 141 9.20 -2.53 14.62
CA MET A 141 8.14 -2.61 13.62
C MET A 141 7.29 -1.36 13.46
N ARG A 142 6.48 -1.36 12.40
CA ARG A 142 5.48 -0.34 12.11
C ARG A 142 4.13 -0.96 11.78
N LEU A 143 3.11 -0.61 12.55
CA LEU A 143 1.71 -0.90 12.28
C LEU A 143 1.11 0.18 11.37
N LYS A 144 0.27 -0.24 10.42
CA LYS A 144 -0.60 0.64 9.64
C LYS A 144 -2.03 0.11 9.67
N LEU A 145 -2.94 0.99 10.06
CA LEU A 145 -4.38 0.81 9.92
C LEU A 145 -4.81 1.66 8.75
N ARG A 146 -5.26 1.03 7.65
CA ARG A 146 -5.58 1.70 6.39
C ARG A 146 -7.03 1.45 6.01
N HIS A 147 -7.75 2.51 5.72
CA HIS A 147 -8.99 2.45 4.98
C HIS A 147 -8.69 2.69 3.49
N ALA A 148 -9.22 1.84 2.62
CA ALA A 148 -8.95 1.94 1.19
C ALA A 148 -10.22 1.71 0.36
N ASP A 149 -10.61 2.73 -0.39
CA ASP A 149 -11.60 2.66 -1.45
C ASP A 149 -10.89 2.55 -2.80
N ARG A 150 -11.29 1.59 -3.62
CA ARG A 150 -10.56 1.15 -4.80
C ARG A 150 -11.49 0.99 -5.99
N PHE A 151 -10.97 1.28 -7.17
CA PHE A 151 -11.59 0.93 -8.43
C PHE A 151 -10.54 0.47 -9.44
N ASP A 152 -10.73 -0.74 -9.97
CA ASP A 152 -9.87 -1.35 -10.98
C ASP A 152 -10.56 -1.26 -12.34
N HIS A 153 -9.95 -0.50 -13.27
CA HIS A 153 -10.54 -0.26 -14.58
C HIS A 153 -10.38 -1.45 -15.53
N ARG A 154 -9.42 -2.35 -15.28
CA ARG A 154 -9.21 -3.55 -16.10
C ARG A 154 -10.34 -4.55 -15.91
N THR A 155 -10.83 -4.65 -14.68
CA THR A 155 -11.91 -5.58 -14.30
C THR A 155 -13.26 -4.89 -14.14
N SER A 156 -13.29 -3.54 -14.16
CA SER A 156 -14.46 -2.72 -13.82
C SER A 156 -15.05 -3.06 -12.45
N THR A 157 -14.19 -3.45 -11.49
CA THR A 157 -14.61 -3.79 -10.13
C THR A 157 -14.11 -2.75 -9.13
N GLY A 158 -14.91 -2.49 -8.10
CA GLY A 158 -14.54 -1.61 -7.01
C GLY A 158 -14.80 -2.26 -5.66
N GLY A 159 -14.08 -1.81 -4.64
CA GLY A 159 -14.19 -2.38 -3.30
C GLY A 159 -13.65 -1.44 -2.24
N VAL A 160 -14.23 -1.53 -1.05
CA VAL A 160 -13.78 -0.81 0.14
C VAL A 160 -13.29 -1.84 1.14
N SER A 161 -12.14 -1.61 1.76
CA SER A 161 -11.63 -2.48 2.81
C SER A 161 -10.90 -1.70 3.89
N ASP A 162 -10.99 -2.22 5.12
CA ASP A 162 -10.10 -1.87 6.21
C ASP A 162 -8.96 -2.89 6.30
N GLU A 163 -7.73 -2.41 6.32
CA GLU A 163 -6.52 -3.21 6.25
C GLU A 163 -5.62 -2.96 7.45
N VAL A 164 -5.11 -4.04 8.02
CA VAL A 164 -4.09 -4.01 9.07
C VAL A 164 -2.79 -4.54 8.48
N THR A 165 -1.71 -3.78 8.58
CA THR A 165 -0.39 -4.18 8.07
C THR A 165 0.67 -3.93 9.11
N PHE A 166 1.44 -4.97 9.44
CA PHE A 166 2.67 -4.86 10.22
C PHE A 166 3.87 -4.91 9.29
N LYS A 167 4.81 -3.99 9.48
CA LYS A 167 6.10 -3.98 8.80
C LYS A 167 7.17 -4.29 9.81
N LEU A 168 7.83 -5.43 9.64
CA LEU A 168 8.89 -5.90 10.54
C LEU A 168 10.20 -5.20 10.16
N THR A 169 10.40 -3.98 10.66
CA THR A 169 11.51 -3.11 10.23
C THR A 169 12.86 -3.64 10.70
N ALA A 170 12.96 -4.16 11.93
CA ALA A 170 14.20 -4.77 12.41
C ALA A 170 14.62 -5.99 11.57
N ILE A 171 13.66 -6.85 11.19
CA ILE A 171 13.94 -7.98 10.29
C ILE A 171 14.35 -7.49 8.91
N SER A 172 13.67 -6.46 8.39
CA SER A 172 14.02 -5.88 7.08
C SER A 172 15.45 -5.32 7.09
N CYS A 173 15.87 -4.64 8.16
CA CYS A 173 17.24 -4.16 8.32
C CYS A 173 18.24 -5.32 8.41
N LYS A 174 17.92 -6.36 9.19
CA LYS A 174 18.81 -7.53 9.33
C LYS A 174 19.00 -8.28 8.02
N LEU A 175 17.98 -8.33 7.17
CA LEU A 175 18.04 -8.92 5.83
C LEU A 175 18.89 -8.11 4.84
N GLU A 176 19.24 -6.86 5.16
CA GLU A 176 20.10 -6.00 4.35
C GLU A 176 21.56 -6.03 4.80
N GLU A 177 21.89 -6.73 5.91
CA GLU A 177 23.26 -6.87 6.40
C GLU A 177 24.03 -7.96 5.64
N ASP A 178 25.32 -7.73 5.39
CA ASP A 178 26.19 -8.65 4.64
C ASP A 178 26.49 -9.96 5.40
N ASP A 179 26.47 -9.94 6.73
CA ASP A 179 26.69 -11.10 7.61
C ASP A 179 25.37 -11.59 8.22
N LEU A 180 24.66 -12.37 7.41
CA LEU A 180 23.28 -12.76 7.65
C LEU A 180 23.24 -14.10 8.41
N ALA A 181 23.16 -14.02 9.75
CA ALA A 181 22.87 -15.19 10.57
C ALA A 181 21.41 -15.63 10.38
N GLU A 182 21.17 -16.63 9.52
CA GLU A 182 19.84 -17.16 9.19
C GLU A 182 19.04 -17.54 10.45
N SER A 183 19.71 -18.16 11.43
CA SER A 183 19.10 -18.53 12.72
C SER A 183 18.53 -17.31 13.46
N ALA A 184 19.27 -16.20 13.48
CA ALA A 184 18.81 -14.97 14.14
C ALA A 184 17.58 -14.38 13.44
N VAL A 185 17.55 -14.35 12.11
CA VAL A 185 16.38 -13.86 11.35
C VAL A 185 15.16 -14.75 11.57
N LYS A 186 15.36 -16.07 11.60
CA LYS A 186 14.31 -17.03 11.91
C LYS A 186 13.72 -16.80 13.30
N GLU A 187 14.56 -16.68 14.33
CA GLU A 187 14.11 -16.41 15.71
C GLU A 187 13.34 -15.09 15.81
N MET A 188 13.82 -14.04 15.13
CA MET A 188 13.12 -12.75 15.08
C MET A 188 11.75 -12.88 14.41
N LEU A 189 11.64 -13.65 13.33
CA LEU A 189 10.39 -13.87 12.62
C LEU A 189 9.40 -14.67 13.48
N GLU A 190 9.85 -15.75 14.10
CA GLU A 190 9.02 -16.57 15.01
C GLU A 190 8.49 -15.73 16.18
N SER A 191 9.36 -14.94 16.82
CA SER A 191 8.97 -14.02 17.89
C SER A 191 7.95 -12.97 17.42
N ALA A 192 8.15 -12.38 16.23
CA ALA A 192 7.22 -11.41 15.68
C ALA A 192 5.85 -12.04 15.35
N VAL A 193 5.82 -13.22 14.73
CA VAL A 193 4.58 -13.93 14.41
C VAL A 193 3.83 -14.33 15.67
N GLN A 194 4.53 -14.85 16.69
CA GLN A 194 3.94 -15.18 17.99
C GLN A 194 3.32 -13.95 18.65
N MET A 195 4.04 -12.83 18.68
CA MET A 195 3.53 -11.58 19.23
C MET A 195 2.28 -11.08 18.49
N LEU A 196 2.23 -11.20 17.16
CA LEU A 196 1.04 -10.84 16.36
C LEU A 196 -0.13 -11.78 16.63
N TRP A 197 0.13 -13.08 16.73
CA TRP A 197 -0.87 -14.07 17.11
C TRP A 197 -1.50 -13.72 18.46
N ASP A 198 -0.67 -13.40 19.44
CA ASP A 198 -1.12 -13.16 20.81
C ASP A 198 -1.86 -11.84 21.00
N ASN A 199 -1.50 -10.80 20.25
CA ASN A 199 -2.00 -9.45 20.45
C ASN A 199 -2.99 -8.95 19.38
N ALA A 200 -2.82 -9.37 18.13
CA ALA A 200 -3.65 -8.90 17.01
C ALA A 200 -4.75 -9.90 16.62
N LEU A 201 -4.47 -11.21 16.66
CA LEU A 201 -5.43 -12.24 16.25
C LEU A 201 -6.31 -12.78 17.39
N ASN A 202 -5.92 -12.59 18.65
CA ASN A 202 -6.71 -13.01 19.82
C ASN A 202 -7.94 -12.14 20.14
N TYR A 203 -8.36 -11.24 19.24
CA TYR A 203 -9.51 -10.39 19.49
C TYR A 203 -10.83 -11.09 19.13
N ARG A 204 -11.75 -11.18 20.10
CA ARG A 204 -13.16 -11.47 19.83
C ARG A 204 -13.79 -10.19 19.27
N VAL A 205 -14.26 -10.23 18.02
CA VAL A 205 -15.28 -9.27 17.57
C VAL A 205 -16.49 -9.52 18.46
N VAL A 206 -16.76 -8.58 19.38
CA VAL A 206 -18.01 -8.63 20.14
C VAL A 206 -19.13 -8.33 19.13
N PRO A 207 -20.19 -9.15 19.07
CA PRO A 207 -21.32 -8.94 18.17
C PRO A 207 -21.94 -7.55 18.30
#